data_AF-A0A2A4JDX3-F1
#
_entry.id   AF-A0A2A4JDX3-F1
#
_cell.length_a   1.000
_cell.length_b   1.000
_cell.length_c   1.000
_cell.angle_alpha   90.00
_cell.angle_beta   90.00
_cell.angle_gamma   90.00
#
_symmetry.space_group_name_H-M   'P 1'
#
loop_
_entity.id
_entity.type
_entity.pdbx_description
1 polymer ?
#
loop_
_entity_poly.entity_id
_entity_poly.type
_entity_poly.pdbx_seq_one_letter_code
_entity_poly.pdbx_strand_id
1 'polypeptide(L)'
;MKYTYEDGGKFDEVGSSERVLLVPEPVNQESSHAVFKPSLRGPLGRELPSLWLNKLRTTKRQIKTLQSNLMRTKNKNANLETRLASAEKFTKDILFKKLTNNLTVAAKIFTKMQYTQTSKKPSGRRFSLQEKVLSHSLYKKSPRCYPPLAKYFTLPSSKSLKRLLTKIEVEPGLNKCIFIKIKNTVNKLCPEDRLCSVIFDEMSISPQIHYNAAKDQLRGFTFDDKKIADHVLVFMVKGLRKKYKQPVASYFTNSIKKAELKKILQDVVKYVQSTGLKQICTVCDRSTVN
;
A
#
# COMPACT_ATOMS: atom_id res chain seq x y z
N MET A 1 19.99 -11.60 -4.63
CA MET A 1 18.80 -11.45 -3.76
C MET A 1 17.79 -12.56 -4.07
N LYS A 2 17.60 -13.51 -3.15
CA LYS A 2 16.45 -14.42 -3.09
C LYS A 2 15.55 -13.87 -1.98
N TYR A 3 14.31 -13.53 -2.27
CA TYR A 3 13.32 -13.17 -1.25
C TYR A 3 12.62 -14.46 -0.83
N THR A 4 12.85 -14.92 0.40
CA THR A 4 12.00 -15.93 1.05
C THR A 4 10.90 -15.19 1.80
N TYR A 5 9.66 -15.51 1.48
CA TYR A 5 8.48 -15.09 2.25
C TYR A 5 8.14 -16.24 3.19
N GLU A 6 8.31 -16.03 4.50
CA GLU A 6 7.66 -16.85 5.52
C GLU A 6 6.95 -15.95 6.54
N ASP A 7 5.63 -16.08 6.47
CA ASP A 7 4.57 -16.10 7.48
C ASP A 7 4.50 -15.15 8.69
N GLY A 8 3.23 -14.76 8.91
CA GLY A 8 2.64 -14.86 10.24
C GLY A 8 2.55 -13.56 11.03
N GLY A 9 1.70 -12.64 10.57
CA GLY A 9 1.21 -11.54 11.41
C GLY A 9 -0.27 -11.31 11.15
N LYS A 10 -1.13 -11.89 11.99
CA LYS A 10 -2.50 -11.40 12.20
C LYS A 10 -2.38 -9.95 12.67
N PHE A 11 -3.04 -9.01 12.00
CA PHE A 11 -3.39 -7.73 12.60
C PHE A 11 -4.64 -7.16 11.93
N ASP A 12 -5.49 -6.64 12.81
CA ASP A 12 -6.91 -6.38 12.65
C ASP A 12 -7.21 -5.19 11.74
N GLU A 13 -8.24 -5.34 10.90
CA GLU A 13 -8.85 -4.22 10.17
C GLU A 13 -9.72 -3.42 11.15
N VAL A 14 -9.15 -2.41 11.80
CA VAL A 14 -9.92 -1.32 12.41
C VAL A 14 -9.49 -0.01 11.79
N GLY A 15 -10.37 0.53 10.96
CA GLY A 15 -10.17 1.77 10.22
C GLY A 15 -11.44 2.16 9.48
N SER A 16 -12.59 2.09 10.17
CA SER A 16 -13.83 2.66 9.68
C SER A 16 -13.72 4.18 9.82
N SER A 17 -13.78 4.87 8.68
CA SER A 17 -13.96 6.33 8.63
C SER A 17 -15.29 6.67 9.29
N GLU A 18 -15.22 7.17 10.52
CA GLU A 18 -16.33 7.73 11.28
C GLU A 18 -16.86 8.98 10.53
N ARG A 19 -17.96 8.82 9.79
CA ARG A 19 -18.81 9.97 9.43
C ARG A 19 -19.84 10.09 10.54
N VAL A 20 -19.57 11.00 11.46
CA VAL A 20 -20.55 11.52 12.41
C VAL A 20 -21.64 12.24 11.61
N LEU A 21 -22.73 11.52 11.33
CA LEU A 21 -23.99 12.15 10.93
C LEU A 21 -24.64 12.67 12.20
N LEU A 22 -24.50 13.97 12.45
CA LEU A 22 -25.28 14.69 13.43
C LEU A 22 -26.77 14.47 13.12
N VAL A 23 -27.44 13.74 14.02
CA VAL A 23 -28.89 13.64 14.05
C VAL A 23 -29.40 14.90 14.76
N PRO A 24 -30.18 15.78 14.11
CA PRO A 24 -30.90 16.81 14.86
C PRO A 24 -32.09 16.15 15.56
N GLU A 25 -32.18 16.36 16.87
CA GLU A 25 -33.36 16.06 17.67
C GLU A 25 -34.59 16.86 17.19
N PRO A 26 -35.81 16.31 17.28
CA PRO A 26 -37.01 17.05 16.94
C PRO A 26 -37.37 17.98 18.11
N VAL A 27 -37.20 19.29 17.91
CA VAL A 27 -37.83 20.30 18.76
C VAL A 27 -39.29 20.40 18.36
N ASN A 28 -40.17 19.94 19.25
CA ASN A 28 -41.61 20.08 19.16
C ASN A 28 -42.05 21.34 19.91
N GLN A 29 -43.03 22.04 19.32
CA GLN A 29 -43.94 23.03 19.94
C GLN A 29 -43.31 24.38 20.32
N GLU A 30 -43.93 25.54 20.15
CA GLU A 30 -45.29 25.93 19.78
C GLU A 30 -45.24 27.42 19.42
N SER A 31 -45.87 27.85 18.34
CA SER A 31 -46.40 29.21 18.27
C SER A 31 -47.65 29.23 17.40
N SER A 32 -48.76 29.45 18.10
CA SER A 32 -50.04 29.88 17.59
C SER A 32 -49.87 30.97 16.53
N HIS A 33 -50.53 30.84 15.38
CA HIS A 33 -51.38 31.90 14.81
C HIS A 33 -52.06 31.39 13.51
N ALA A 34 -53.37 31.65 13.44
CA ALA A 34 -54.28 31.52 12.31
C ALA A 34 -54.51 30.11 11.73
N VAL A 35 -55.64 29.50 12.14
CA VAL A 35 -56.29 28.42 11.38
C VAL A 35 -56.81 29.00 10.06
N PHE A 36 -55.97 29.02 9.03
CA PHE A 36 -56.42 29.22 7.67
C PHE A 36 -56.99 27.88 7.18
N LYS A 37 -58.31 27.70 7.27
CA LYS A 37 -58.99 26.58 6.59
C LYS A 37 -58.83 26.81 5.09
N PRO A 38 -58.11 25.96 4.33
CA PRO A 38 -58.13 26.09 2.89
C PRO A 38 -59.50 25.60 2.42
N SER A 39 -60.39 26.51 2.04
CA SER A 39 -61.58 26.14 1.30
C SER A 39 -61.12 25.70 -0.09
N LEU A 40 -61.03 24.38 -0.29
CA LEU A 40 -60.82 23.79 -1.60
C LEU A 40 -62.12 23.98 -2.40
N ARG A 41 -62.24 25.11 -3.10
CA ARG A 41 -63.36 25.39 -4.00
C ARG A 41 -63.25 24.50 -5.24
N GLY A 42 -64.35 23.88 -5.63
CA GLY A 42 -64.47 23.23 -6.93
C GLY A 42 -64.52 24.27 -8.07
N PRO A 43 -64.44 23.85 -9.34
CA PRO A 43 -64.34 24.74 -10.51
C PRO A 43 -65.53 25.71 -10.70
N LEU A 44 -66.59 25.60 -9.90
CA LEU A 44 -67.80 26.45 -9.92
C LEU A 44 -68.19 27.05 -8.54
N GLY A 45 -67.29 27.06 -7.55
CA GLY A 45 -67.48 27.88 -6.33
C GLY A 45 -68.56 27.46 -5.31
N ARG A 46 -69.23 26.30 -5.44
CA ARG A 46 -70.15 25.77 -4.40
C ARG A 46 -69.42 24.90 -3.37
N GLU A 47 -69.84 24.96 -2.10
CA GLU A 47 -69.31 24.09 -1.03
C GLU A 47 -69.67 22.62 -1.26
N LEU A 48 -68.68 21.73 -1.18
CA LEU A 48 -68.84 20.29 -1.37
C LEU A 48 -69.61 19.68 -0.18
N PRO A 49 -70.59 18.78 -0.41
CA PRO A 49 -71.29 18.07 0.66
C PRO A 49 -70.32 17.35 1.62
N SER A 50 -70.61 17.37 2.93
CA SER A 50 -69.73 16.82 3.99
C SER A 50 -69.33 15.34 3.76
N LEU A 51 -70.22 14.55 3.17
CA LEU A 51 -69.97 13.17 2.74
C LEU A 51 -68.86 13.06 1.70
N TRP A 52 -68.84 13.97 0.72
CA TRP A 52 -67.81 14.00 -0.32
C TRP A 52 -66.46 14.46 0.24
N LEU A 53 -66.44 15.42 1.16
CA LEU A 53 -65.23 15.85 1.87
C LEU A 53 -64.63 14.71 2.71
N ASN A 54 -65.47 13.92 3.40
CA ASN A 54 -65.03 12.75 4.15
C ASN A 54 -64.48 11.64 3.24
N LYS A 55 -65.14 11.37 2.10
CA LYS A 55 -64.68 10.41 1.09
C LYS A 55 -63.36 10.84 0.44
N LEU A 56 -63.16 12.13 0.22
CA LEU A 56 -61.89 12.69 -0.26
C LEU A 56 -60.77 12.58 0.78
N ARG A 57 -61.09 12.75 2.07
CA ARG A 57 -60.13 12.59 3.18
C ARG A 57 -59.72 11.13 3.37
N THR A 58 -60.66 10.19 3.31
CA THR A 58 -60.37 8.75 3.44
C THR A 58 -59.54 8.24 2.26
N THR A 59 -59.88 8.62 1.03
CA THR A 59 -59.09 8.27 -0.16
C THR A 59 -57.69 8.89 -0.13
N LYS A 60 -57.54 10.17 0.26
CA LYS A 60 -56.21 10.78 0.47
C LYS A 60 -55.38 10.03 1.53
N ARG A 61 -56.00 9.60 2.64
CA ARG A 61 -55.33 8.77 3.66
C ARG A 61 -54.89 7.44 3.09
N GLN A 62 -55.76 6.73 2.37
CA GLN A 62 -55.46 5.45 1.70
C GLN A 62 -54.31 5.58 0.69
N ILE A 63 -54.29 6.64 -0.12
CA ILE A 63 -53.18 6.92 -1.05
C ILE A 63 -51.87 7.07 -0.28
N LYS A 64 -51.87 7.81 0.84
CA LYS A 64 -50.68 8.00 1.68
C LYS A 64 -50.19 6.70 2.33
N THR A 65 -51.10 5.85 2.81
CA THR A 65 -50.73 4.52 3.34
C THR A 65 -50.18 3.60 2.24
N LEU A 66 -50.81 3.58 1.07
CA LEU A 66 -50.34 2.79 -0.07
C LEU A 66 -48.96 3.25 -0.55
N GLN A 67 -48.72 4.56 -0.65
CA GLN A 67 -47.40 5.13 -0.98
C GLN A 67 -46.33 4.75 0.05
N SER A 68 -46.67 4.84 1.35
CA SER A 68 -45.77 4.45 2.44
C SER A 68 -45.44 2.95 2.40
N ASN A 69 -46.43 2.11 2.12
CA ASN A 69 -46.24 0.66 1.96
C ASN A 69 -45.39 0.34 0.72
N LEU A 70 -45.63 1.00 -0.41
CA LEU A 70 -44.80 0.87 -1.62
C LEU A 70 -43.33 1.21 -1.35
N MET A 71 -43.09 2.32 -0.63
CA MET A 71 -41.74 2.74 -0.25
C MET A 71 -41.07 1.73 0.69
N ARG A 72 -41.80 1.21 1.69
CA ARG A 72 -41.31 0.16 2.59
C ARG A 72 -40.95 -1.12 1.84
N THR A 73 -41.79 -1.57 0.91
CA THR A 73 -41.53 -2.77 0.12
C THR A 73 -40.35 -2.57 -0.82
N LYS A 74 -40.22 -1.40 -1.46
CA LYS A 74 -39.04 -1.06 -2.28
C LYS A 74 -37.75 -1.09 -1.46
N ASN A 75 -37.74 -0.51 -0.26
CA ASN A 75 -36.58 -0.52 0.62
C ASN A 75 -36.23 -1.94 1.11
N LYS A 76 -37.25 -2.76 1.42
CA LYS A 76 -37.04 -4.18 1.75
C LYS A 76 -36.41 -4.94 0.59
N ASN A 77 -36.90 -4.76 -0.62
CA ASN A 77 -36.34 -5.42 -1.80
C ASN A 77 -34.91 -4.97 -2.07
N ALA A 78 -34.63 -3.66 -2.01
CA ALA A 78 -33.27 -3.15 -2.14
C ALA A 78 -32.32 -3.75 -1.07
N ASN A 79 -32.79 -3.92 0.17
CA ASN A 79 -32.01 -4.55 1.23
C ASN A 79 -31.82 -6.06 1.02
N LEU A 80 -32.81 -6.76 0.46
CA LEU A 80 -32.66 -8.17 0.09
C LEU A 80 -31.68 -8.36 -1.07
N GLU A 81 -31.72 -7.48 -2.07
CA GLU A 81 -30.76 -7.47 -3.19
C GLU A 81 -29.33 -7.24 -2.72
N THR A 82 -29.10 -6.27 -1.82
CA THR A 82 -27.77 -6.04 -1.25
C THR A 82 -27.28 -7.25 -0.43
N ARG A 83 -28.18 -7.89 0.35
CA ARG A 83 -27.85 -9.11 1.09
C ARG A 83 -27.53 -10.28 0.16
N LEU A 84 -28.30 -10.49 -0.91
CA LEU A 84 -28.01 -11.51 -1.92
C LEU A 84 -26.66 -11.26 -2.59
N ALA A 85 -26.39 -10.04 -3.04
CA ALA A 85 -25.10 -9.68 -3.63
C ALA A 85 -23.92 -9.93 -2.66
N SER A 86 -24.11 -9.65 -1.37
CA SER A 86 -23.11 -9.93 -0.34
C SER A 86 -22.88 -11.44 -0.13
N ALA A 87 -23.96 -12.24 -0.14
CA ALA A 87 -23.90 -13.69 0.03
C ALA A 87 -23.26 -14.39 -1.19
N GLU A 88 -23.54 -13.92 -2.40
CA GLU A 88 -22.88 -14.41 -3.61
C GLU A 88 -21.38 -14.12 -3.60
N LYS A 89 -21.00 -12.91 -3.17
CA LYS A 89 -19.59 -12.54 -3.04
C LYS A 89 -18.88 -13.42 -2.01
N PHE A 90 -19.50 -13.66 -0.87
CA PHE A 90 -18.98 -14.54 0.17
C PHE A 90 -18.81 -15.99 -0.34
N THR A 91 -19.79 -16.50 -1.07
CA THR A 91 -19.72 -17.84 -1.69
C THR A 91 -18.57 -17.94 -2.69
N LYS A 92 -18.38 -16.93 -3.54
CA LYS A 92 -17.25 -16.86 -4.50
C LYS A 92 -15.91 -16.83 -3.77
N ASP A 93 -15.79 -16.11 -2.66
CA ASP A 93 -14.58 -16.06 -1.86
C ASP A 93 -14.25 -17.41 -1.19
N ILE A 94 -15.26 -18.14 -0.70
CA ILE A 94 -15.08 -19.49 -0.14
C ILE A 94 -14.59 -20.46 -1.22
N LEU A 95 -15.22 -20.46 -2.39
CA LEU A 95 -14.83 -21.33 -3.50
C LEU A 95 -13.40 -21.02 -3.95
N PHE A 96 -13.05 -19.74 -4.07
CA PHE A 96 -11.69 -19.32 -4.41
C PHE A 96 -10.67 -19.80 -3.37
N LYS A 97 -10.97 -19.70 -2.07
CA LYS A 97 -10.10 -20.24 -1.01
C LYS A 97 -9.92 -21.74 -1.16
N LYS A 98 -11.00 -22.51 -1.31
CA LYS A 98 -10.93 -23.97 -1.52
C LYS A 98 -10.06 -24.35 -2.72
N LEU A 99 -10.28 -23.70 -3.87
CA LEU A 99 -9.51 -23.95 -5.10
C LEU A 99 -8.02 -23.59 -4.96
N THR A 100 -7.71 -22.57 -4.17
CA THR A 100 -6.35 -22.07 -4.03
C THR A 100 -5.61 -22.62 -2.82
N ASN A 101 -6.22 -23.45 -1.97
CA ASN A 101 -5.63 -23.93 -0.71
C ASN A 101 -4.21 -24.51 -0.89
N ASN A 102 -4.02 -25.32 -1.92
CA ASN A 102 -2.76 -26.02 -2.20
C ASN A 102 -1.73 -25.17 -2.97
N LEU A 103 -2.07 -23.93 -3.33
CA LEU A 103 -1.17 -23.03 -4.04
C LEU A 103 -0.20 -22.33 -3.10
N THR A 104 1.00 -22.04 -3.61
CA THR A 104 1.96 -21.16 -2.92
C THR A 104 1.38 -19.75 -2.76
N VAL A 105 1.89 -18.98 -1.80
CA VAL A 105 1.43 -17.60 -1.56
C VAL A 105 1.53 -16.74 -2.83
N ALA A 106 2.63 -16.87 -3.57
CA ALA A 106 2.83 -16.16 -4.84
C ALA A 106 1.80 -16.57 -5.91
N ALA A 107 1.54 -17.87 -6.05
CA ALA A 107 0.51 -18.37 -6.96
C ALA A 107 -0.89 -17.92 -6.55
N LYS A 108 -1.22 -17.92 -5.25
CA LYS A 108 -2.49 -17.37 -4.72
C LYS A 108 -2.68 -15.90 -5.13
N ILE A 109 -1.66 -15.07 -4.92
CA ILE A 109 -1.68 -13.65 -5.29
C ILE A 109 -1.85 -13.50 -6.82
N PHE A 110 -1.09 -14.26 -7.60
CA PHE A 110 -1.16 -14.20 -9.05
C PHE A 110 -2.54 -14.62 -9.58
N THR A 111 -3.07 -15.76 -9.13
CA THR A 111 -4.39 -16.25 -9.54
C THR A 111 -5.49 -15.30 -9.10
N LYS A 112 -5.41 -14.73 -7.89
CA LYS A 112 -6.38 -13.72 -7.42
C LYS A 112 -6.35 -12.47 -8.29
N MET A 113 -5.16 -12.01 -8.66
CA MET A 113 -4.98 -10.88 -9.57
C MET A 113 -5.59 -11.17 -10.94
N GLN A 114 -5.33 -12.36 -11.51
CA GLN A 114 -5.94 -12.77 -12.78
C GLN A 114 -7.47 -12.79 -12.67
N TYR A 115 -8.02 -13.46 -11.66
CA TYR A 115 -9.46 -13.61 -11.47
C TYR A 115 -10.18 -12.26 -11.32
N THR A 116 -9.61 -11.33 -10.53
CA THR A 116 -10.28 -10.07 -10.18
C THR A 116 -10.08 -8.94 -11.20
N GLN A 117 -8.99 -8.96 -11.97
CA GLN A 117 -8.62 -7.84 -12.85
C GLN A 117 -8.83 -8.15 -14.35
N THR A 118 -8.93 -9.42 -14.74
CA THR A 118 -9.11 -9.80 -16.16
C THR A 118 -10.43 -9.34 -16.75
N SER A 119 -11.51 -9.43 -15.97
CA SER A 119 -12.83 -8.94 -16.37
C SER A 119 -12.90 -7.41 -16.57
N LYS A 120 -11.90 -6.68 -16.08
CA LYS A 120 -11.86 -5.21 -16.15
C LYS A 120 -11.10 -4.73 -17.38
N LYS A 121 -11.56 -3.61 -17.94
CA LYS A 121 -10.85 -2.86 -18.98
C LYS A 121 -9.44 -2.48 -18.49
N PRO A 122 -8.41 -2.47 -19.37
CA PRO A 122 -7.02 -2.19 -18.97
C PRO A 122 -6.82 -0.92 -18.14
N SER A 123 -7.53 0.17 -18.46
CA SER A 123 -7.49 1.45 -17.72
C SER A 123 -8.13 1.39 -16.32
N GLY A 124 -9.10 0.48 -16.13
CA GLY A 124 -9.83 0.27 -14.88
C GLY A 124 -9.15 -0.69 -13.90
N ARG A 125 -8.05 -1.35 -14.30
CA ARG A 125 -7.34 -2.30 -13.43
C ARG A 125 -6.67 -1.56 -12.28
N ARG A 126 -6.82 -2.10 -11.07
CA ARG A 126 -6.26 -1.56 -9.83
C ARG A 126 -5.57 -2.69 -9.08
N PHE A 127 -4.25 -2.62 -9.05
CA PHE A 127 -3.41 -3.65 -8.43
C PHE A 127 -3.03 -3.29 -6.99
N SER A 128 -3.12 -4.27 -6.11
CA SER A 128 -2.69 -4.17 -4.71
C SER A 128 -1.16 -4.03 -4.60
N LEU A 129 -0.66 -3.69 -3.41
CA LEU A 129 0.79 -3.59 -3.20
C LEU A 129 1.48 -4.94 -3.38
N GLN A 130 0.90 -6.02 -2.82
CA GLN A 130 1.46 -7.37 -2.92
C GLN A 130 1.54 -7.86 -4.37
N GLU A 131 0.50 -7.61 -5.17
CA GLU A 131 0.47 -7.91 -6.60
C GLU A 131 1.56 -7.16 -7.37
N LYS A 132 1.74 -5.87 -7.06
CA LYS A 132 2.79 -5.05 -7.66
C LYS A 132 4.18 -5.54 -7.25
N VAL A 133 4.39 -5.91 -5.98
CA VAL A 133 5.67 -6.43 -5.49
C VAL A 133 6.01 -7.77 -6.15
N LEU A 134 5.03 -8.68 -6.25
CA LEU A 134 5.19 -9.94 -6.96
C LEU A 134 5.56 -9.70 -8.42
N SER A 135 4.80 -8.85 -9.12
CA SER A 135 5.07 -8.49 -10.52
C SER A 135 6.42 -7.78 -10.69
N HIS A 136 6.81 -6.96 -9.72
CA HIS A 136 8.11 -6.30 -9.70
C HIS A 136 9.26 -7.29 -9.56
N SER A 137 9.08 -8.38 -8.79
CA SER A 137 10.07 -9.44 -8.68
C SER A 137 10.33 -10.12 -10.04
N LEU A 138 9.27 -10.38 -10.83
CA LEU A 138 9.38 -10.91 -12.20
C LEU A 138 10.05 -9.90 -13.13
N TYR A 139 9.62 -8.63 -13.09
CA TYR A 139 10.21 -7.56 -13.90
C TYR A 139 11.71 -7.38 -13.63
N LYS A 140 12.14 -7.44 -12.36
CA LYS A 140 13.56 -7.33 -11.98
C LYS A 140 14.41 -8.50 -12.44
N LYS A 141 13.83 -9.70 -12.56
CA LYS A 141 14.52 -10.89 -13.06
C LYS A 141 14.75 -10.83 -14.56
N SER A 142 13.75 -10.41 -15.33
CA SER A 142 13.90 -10.23 -16.77
C SER A 142 13.02 -9.06 -17.27
N PRO A 143 13.59 -7.84 -17.35
CA PRO A 143 12.86 -6.68 -17.86
C PRO A 143 12.47 -6.80 -19.33
N ARG A 144 13.19 -7.64 -20.10
CA ARG A 144 12.93 -7.90 -21.53
C ARG A 144 11.80 -8.89 -21.74
N CYS A 145 11.69 -9.91 -20.89
CA CYS A 145 10.63 -10.92 -20.97
C CYS A 145 9.30 -10.44 -20.37
N TYR A 146 9.35 -9.48 -19.44
CA TYR A 146 8.15 -9.00 -18.75
C TYR A 146 7.09 -8.34 -19.67
N PRO A 147 7.43 -7.44 -20.62
CA PRO A 147 6.42 -6.83 -21.49
C PRO A 147 5.66 -7.84 -22.37
N PRO A 148 6.32 -8.83 -23.02
CA PRO A 148 5.61 -9.94 -23.66
C PRO A 148 4.69 -10.69 -22.68
N LEU A 149 5.18 -11.03 -21.49
CA LEU A 149 4.38 -11.74 -20.48
C LEU A 149 3.13 -10.95 -20.05
N ALA A 150 3.24 -9.63 -19.94
CA ALA A 150 2.14 -8.73 -19.60
C ALA A 150 1.08 -8.56 -20.71
N LYS A 151 1.33 -9.09 -21.92
CA LYS A 151 0.31 -9.20 -22.98
C LYS A 151 -0.58 -10.42 -22.75
N TYR A 152 0.00 -11.54 -22.30
CA TYR A 152 -0.73 -12.78 -22.06
C TYR A 152 -1.45 -12.80 -20.72
N PHE A 153 -0.84 -12.20 -19.69
CA PHE A 153 -1.41 -12.17 -18.34
C PHE A 153 -1.76 -10.75 -17.91
N THR A 154 -2.76 -10.60 -17.05
CA THR A 154 -3.09 -9.31 -16.45
C THR A 154 -2.05 -8.91 -15.41
N LEU A 155 -1.08 -8.12 -15.86
CA LEU A 155 0.04 -7.66 -15.05
C LEU A 155 0.11 -6.13 -15.02
N PRO A 156 0.69 -5.53 -13.96
CA PRO A 156 0.97 -4.11 -13.90
C PRO A 156 1.92 -3.68 -15.04
N SER A 157 1.75 -2.47 -15.56
CA SER A 157 2.67 -1.94 -16.57
C SER A 157 4.07 -1.69 -15.98
N SER A 158 5.10 -1.81 -16.80
CA SER A 158 6.49 -1.51 -16.40
C SER A 158 6.63 -0.09 -15.81
N LYS A 159 5.88 0.89 -16.35
CA LYS A 159 5.81 2.26 -15.80
C LYS A 159 5.27 2.28 -14.38
N SER A 160 4.22 1.52 -14.10
CA SER A 160 3.64 1.41 -12.74
C SER A 160 4.61 0.76 -11.76
N LEU A 161 5.38 -0.23 -12.21
CA LEU A 161 6.41 -0.89 -11.42
C LEU A 161 7.60 0.03 -11.11
N LYS A 162 8.05 0.84 -12.08
CA LYS A 162 9.09 1.86 -11.84
C LYS A 162 8.61 2.93 -10.86
N ARG A 163 7.36 3.41 -11.00
CA ARG A 163 6.73 4.36 -10.06
C ARG A 163 6.56 3.79 -8.65
N LEU A 164 6.52 2.47 -8.48
CA LEU A 164 6.54 1.89 -7.13
C LEU A 164 7.87 2.16 -6.43
N LEU A 165 8.98 2.08 -7.16
CA LEU A 165 10.32 2.29 -6.62
C LEU A 165 10.60 3.76 -6.30
N THR A 166 9.96 4.72 -6.95
CA THR A 166 10.14 6.14 -6.65
C THR A 166 9.69 6.51 -5.24
N LYS A 167 8.91 5.64 -4.57
CA LYS A 167 8.53 5.81 -3.16
C LYS A 167 9.64 5.44 -2.17
N ILE A 168 10.68 4.76 -2.65
CA ILE A 168 11.80 4.32 -1.83
C ILE A 168 12.94 5.28 -2.09
N GLU A 169 13.18 6.18 -1.15
CA GLU A 169 14.32 7.08 -1.20
C GLU A 169 15.56 6.34 -0.69
N VAL A 170 16.56 6.25 -1.57
CA VAL A 170 17.87 5.69 -1.24
C VAL A 170 18.88 6.81 -1.45
N GLU A 171 19.40 7.32 -0.35
CA GLU A 171 20.40 8.37 -0.35
C GLU A 171 21.78 7.80 0.00
N PRO A 172 22.87 8.47 -0.40
CA PRO A 172 24.21 8.13 0.05
C PRO A 172 24.32 8.15 1.58
N GLY A 173 25.29 7.41 2.11
CA GLY A 173 25.52 7.20 3.53
C GLY A 173 24.81 5.99 4.08
N LEU A 174 24.42 6.06 5.36
CA LEU A 174 23.77 4.99 6.11
C LEU A 174 22.31 4.84 5.70
N ASN A 175 21.91 3.65 5.27
CA ASN A 175 20.52 3.39 4.88
C ASN A 175 19.66 3.02 6.10
N LYS A 176 19.04 4.05 6.72
CA LYS A 176 18.19 3.91 7.91
C LYS A 176 17.05 2.89 7.74
N CYS A 177 16.40 2.89 6.58
CA CYS A 177 15.31 1.95 6.27
C CYS A 177 15.77 0.49 6.35
N ILE A 178 16.98 0.21 5.84
CA ILE A 178 17.58 -1.12 5.91
C ILE A 178 17.93 -1.49 7.35
N PHE A 179 18.55 -0.58 8.12
CA PHE A 179 18.87 -0.85 9.53
C PHE A 179 17.63 -1.17 10.38
N ILE A 180 16.53 -0.44 10.19
CA ILE A 180 15.25 -0.74 10.86
C ILE A 180 14.78 -2.16 10.49
N LYS A 181 14.86 -2.54 9.21
CA LYS A 181 14.45 -3.87 8.76
C LYS A 181 15.36 -4.97 9.33
N ILE A 182 16.66 -4.73 9.40
CA ILE A 182 17.62 -5.65 10.02
C ILE A 182 17.27 -5.83 11.50
N LYS A 183 17.09 -4.74 12.26
CA LYS A 183 16.72 -4.78 13.69
C LYS A 183 15.46 -5.63 13.93
N ASN A 184 14.41 -5.42 13.14
CA ASN A 184 13.17 -6.21 13.24
C ASN A 184 13.37 -7.70 12.92
N THR A 185 14.32 -8.01 12.04
CA THR A 185 14.65 -9.40 11.67
C THR A 185 15.50 -10.06 12.75
N VAL A 186 16.47 -9.33 13.32
CA VAL A 186 17.38 -9.80 14.38
C VAL A 186 16.64 -10.16 15.65
N ASN A 187 15.56 -9.45 15.98
CA ASN A 187 14.69 -9.80 17.12
C ASN A 187 14.11 -11.22 17.02
N LYS A 188 13.98 -11.77 15.81
CA LYS A 188 13.49 -13.13 15.55
C LYS A 188 14.62 -14.16 15.43
N LEU A 189 15.89 -13.74 15.45
CA LEU A 189 17.04 -14.63 15.30
C LEU A 189 17.53 -15.16 16.65
N CYS A 190 17.92 -16.43 16.66
CA CYS A 190 18.67 -17.04 17.76
C CYS A 190 20.03 -16.33 17.94
N PRO A 191 20.59 -16.25 19.15
CA PRO A 191 21.82 -15.51 19.44
C PRO A 191 23.01 -15.85 18.53
N GLU A 192 23.14 -17.12 18.13
CA GLU A 192 24.23 -17.62 17.30
C GLU A 192 24.07 -17.18 15.82
N ASP A 193 22.84 -16.94 15.38
CA ASP A 193 22.54 -16.44 14.04
C ASP A 193 22.76 -14.93 13.90
N ARG A 194 23.00 -14.22 15.02
CA ARG A 194 23.28 -12.78 15.05
C ARG A 194 24.73 -12.44 14.74
N LEU A 195 25.59 -13.46 14.64
CA LEU A 195 27.00 -13.30 14.32
C LEU A 195 27.16 -12.88 12.85
N CYS A 196 27.82 -11.74 12.63
CA CYS A 196 28.02 -11.19 11.29
C CYS A 196 29.44 -10.65 11.08
N SER A 197 29.83 -10.54 9.82
CA SER A 197 30.97 -9.73 9.38
C SER A 197 30.49 -8.50 8.62
N VAL A 198 31.24 -7.41 8.73
CA VAL A 198 31.06 -6.22 7.89
C VAL A 198 32.08 -6.30 6.77
N ILE A 199 31.60 -6.35 5.53
CA ILE A 199 32.45 -6.38 4.36
C ILE A 199 32.32 -5.05 3.63
N PHE A 200 33.42 -4.51 3.14
CA PHE A 200 33.39 -3.28 2.37
C PHE A 200 34.39 -3.32 1.23
N ASP A 201 34.04 -2.63 0.16
CA ASP A 201 34.83 -2.57 -1.06
C ASP A 201 34.56 -1.25 -1.78
N GLU A 202 35.52 -0.81 -2.58
CA GLU A 202 35.43 0.40 -3.38
C GLU A 202 35.31 0.04 -4.87
N MET A 203 34.30 0.59 -5.53
CA MET A 203 34.02 0.32 -6.93
C MET A 203 34.17 1.60 -7.75
N SER A 204 34.98 1.57 -8.81
CA SER A 204 35.11 2.69 -9.74
C SER A 204 33.81 2.93 -10.51
N ILE A 205 33.50 4.21 -10.72
CA ILE A 205 32.35 4.68 -11.50
C ILE A 205 32.82 5.75 -12.49
N SER A 206 32.04 5.95 -13.56
CA SER A 206 32.29 7.04 -14.49
C SER A 206 32.01 8.39 -13.79
N PRO A 207 32.98 9.31 -13.68
CA PRO A 207 32.75 10.62 -13.08
C PRO A 207 31.76 11.40 -13.92
N GLN A 208 30.56 11.63 -13.39
CA GLN A 208 29.51 12.34 -14.12
C GLN A 208 28.55 13.04 -13.16
N ILE A 209 28.15 14.24 -13.53
CA ILE A 209 27.11 15.00 -12.84
C ILE A 209 25.76 14.69 -13.49
N HIS A 210 24.79 14.33 -12.67
CA HIS A 210 23.42 14.06 -13.11
C HIS A 210 22.45 15.02 -12.44
N TYR A 211 21.55 15.62 -13.22
CA TYR A 211 20.46 16.41 -12.70
C TYR A 211 19.26 15.53 -12.37
N ASN A 212 18.80 15.56 -11.12
CA ASN A 212 17.58 14.91 -10.69
C ASN A 212 16.42 15.91 -10.66
N ALA A 213 15.64 15.94 -11.73
CA ALA A 213 14.49 16.83 -11.88
C ALA A 213 13.40 16.66 -10.80
N ALA A 214 13.29 15.49 -10.16
CA ALA A 214 12.28 15.26 -9.13
C ALA A 214 12.62 15.93 -7.79
N LYS A 215 13.90 16.13 -7.50
CA LYS A 215 14.40 16.77 -6.28
C LYS A 215 15.05 18.14 -6.54
N ASP A 216 15.09 18.56 -7.80
CA ASP A 216 15.81 19.75 -8.26
C ASP A 216 17.25 19.82 -7.72
N GLN A 217 17.99 18.72 -7.88
CA GLN A 217 19.32 18.56 -7.28
C GLN A 217 20.31 17.97 -8.28
N LEU A 218 21.52 18.52 -8.28
CA LEU A 218 22.66 17.90 -8.94
C LEU A 218 23.20 16.74 -8.06
N ARG A 219 23.57 15.65 -8.72
CA ARG A 219 24.12 14.42 -8.14
C ARG A 219 25.44 14.08 -8.85
N GLY A 220 26.27 13.26 -8.22
CA GLY A 220 27.58 12.86 -8.76
C GLY A 220 28.77 13.46 -8.04
N PHE A 221 28.54 14.10 -6.90
CA PHE A 221 29.59 14.61 -6.03
C PHE A 221 29.98 13.58 -4.95
N THR A 222 31.14 13.80 -4.35
CA THR A 222 31.63 13.06 -3.19
C THR A 222 30.74 13.29 -1.97
N PHE A 223 30.84 12.44 -0.95
CA PHE A 223 30.03 12.54 0.28
C PHE A 223 30.22 13.86 1.05
N ASP A 224 31.28 14.62 0.76
CA ASP A 224 31.54 15.95 1.31
C ASP A 224 31.23 17.09 0.32
N ASP A 225 30.62 16.76 -0.83
CA ASP A 225 30.22 17.65 -1.92
C ASP A 225 31.34 18.53 -2.50
N LYS A 226 32.62 18.16 -2.30
CA LYS A 226 33.76 18.97 -2.76
C LYS A 226 34.26 18.61 -4.14
N LYS A 227 34.08 17.36 -4.57
CA LYS A 227 34.65 16.84 -5.82
C LYS A 227 33.62 16.01 -6.56
N ILE A 228 33.86 15.80 -7.86
CA ILE A 228 33.13 14.82 -8.65
C ILE A 228 33.58 13.43 -8.20
N ALA A 229 32.63 12.57 -7.86
CA ALA A 229 32.92 11.22 -7.42
C ALA A 229 33.33 10.34 -8.61
N ASP A 230 34.41 9.59 -8.43
CA ASP A 230 34.93 8.61 -9.38
C ASP A 230 34.88 7.18 -8.82
N HIS A 231 34.56 7.04 -7.52
CA HIS A 231 34.39 5.76 -6.86
C HIS A 231 33.14 5.74 -5.94
N VAL A 232 32.70 4.54 -5.58
CA VAL A 232 31.67 4.29 -4.59
C VAL A 232 32.18 3.26 -3.59
N LEU A 233 32.29 3.67 -2.34
CA LEU A 233 32.58 2.82 -1.20
C LEU A 233 31.28 2.20 -0.68
N VAL A 234 31.17 0.88 -0.71
CA VAL A 234 29.96 0.16 -0.29
C VAL A 234 30.23 -0.74 0.91
N PHE A 235 29.39 -0.63 1.94
CA PHE A 235 29.41 -1.51 3.10
C PHE A 235 28.24 -2.48 3.07
N MET A 236 28.52 -3.76 3.30
CA MET A 236 27.52 -4.81 3.43
C MET A 236 27.71 -5.59 4.74
N VAL A 237 26.60 -6.01 5.33
CA VAL A 237 26.59 -6.96 6.43
C VAL A 237 26.39 -8.36 5.86
N LYS A 238 27.24 -9.30 6.29
CA LYS A 238 27.16 -10.71 5.93
C LYS A 238 27.00 -11.56 7.18
N GLY A 239 25.98 -12.42 7.20
CA GLY A 239 25.83 -13.41 8.27
C GLY A 239 26.91 -14.49 8.19
N LEU A 240 27.43 -14.90 9.35
CA LEU A 240 28.45 -15.96 9.43
C LEU A 240 27.82 -17.35 9.41
N ARG A 241 26.85 -17.59 10.31
CA ARG A 241 26.10 -18.86 10.36
C ARG A 241 25.01 -18.92 9.28
N LYS A 242 24.08 -17.96 9.31
CA LYS A 242 23.06 -17.83 8.27
C LYS A 242 23.59 -17.10 7.05
N LYS A 243 23.36 -17.69 5.88
CA LYS A 243 23.79 -17.14 4.58
C LYS A 243 22.88 -15.98 4.15
N TYR A 244 23.15 -14.78 4.67
CA TYR A 244 22.55 -13.54 4.18
C TYR A 244 23.63 -12.49 3.91
N LYS A 245 23.33 -11.57 2.98
CA LYS A 245 24.15 -10.41 2.65
C LYS A 245 23.22 -9.23 2.38
N GLN A 246 23.49 -8.08 2.97
CA GLN A 246 22.68 -6.89 2.81
C GLN A 246 23.57 -5.64 2.75
N PRO A 247 23.52 -4.82 1.67
CA PRO A 247 24.15 -3.51 1.68
C PRO A 247 23.48 -2.62 2.72
N VAL A 248 24.29 -1.94 3.53
CA VAL A 248 23.84 -1.10 4.65
C VAL A 248 24.25 0.36 4.50
N ALA A 249 25.35 0.63 3.79
CA ALA A 249 25.80 1.99 3.53
C ALA A 249 26.52 2.08 2.19
N SER A 250 26.48 3.26 1.57
CA SER A 250 27.21 3.55 0.34
C SER A 250 27.63 5.01 0.29
N TYR A 251 28.91 5.29 0.06
CA TYR A 251 29.47 6.64 0.03
C TYR A 251 30.14 6.89 -1.31
N PHE A 252 29.85 8.02 -1.94
CA PHE A 252 30.51 8.46 -3.16
C PHE A 252 31.86 9.10 -2.80
N THR A 253 32.95 8.64 -3.40
CA THR A 253 34.32 8.98 -3.02
C THR A 253 35.14 9.47 -4.21
N ASN A 254 36.19 10.24 -3.91
CA ASN A 254 37.26 10.59 -4.82
C ASN A 254 38.56 10.66 -4.01
N SER A 255 39.39 9.61 -4.13
CA SER A 255 40.63 9.44 -3.37
C SER A 255 40.44 9.56 -1.85
N ILE A 256 39.74 8.59 -1.24
CA ILE A 256 39.44 8.61 0.20
C ILE A 256 40.71 8.50 1.06
N LYS A 257 40.78 9.29 2.14
CA LYS A 257 41.90 9.23 3.10
C LYS A 257 41.69 8.14 4.15
N LYS A 258 42.78 7.51 4.62
CA LYS A 258 42.77 6.48 5.68
C LYS A 258 41.98 6.91 6.93
N ALA A 259 42.18 8.16 7.37
CA ALA A 259 41.51 8.70 8.54
C ALA A 259 39.98 8.84 8.35
N GLU A 260 39.52 9.18 7.15
CA GLU A 260 38.10 9.30 6.82
C GLU A 260 37.45 7.94 6.73
N LEU A 261 38.10 6.98 6.04
CA LEU A 261 37.65 5.60 5.97
C LEU A 261 37.47 5.00 7.37
N LYS A 262 38.45 5.21 8.27
CA LYS A 262 38.36 4.74 9.66
C LYS A 262 37.12 5.30 10.38
N LYS A 263 36.83 6.60 10.22
CA LYS A 263 35.64 7.23 10.82
C LYS A 263 34.35 6.62 10.28
N ILE A 264 34.24 6.50 8.96
CA ILE A 264 33.06 5.92 8.30
C ILE A 264 32.86 4.47 8.76
N LEU A 265 33.93 3.67 8.79
CA LEU A 265 33.87 2.28 9.24
C LEU A 265 33.40 2.18 10.70
N GLN A 266 33.95 3.00 11.58
CA GLN A 266 33.53 3.05 13.00
C GLN A 266 32.05 3.37 13.12
N ASP A 267 31.54 4.33 12.34
CA ASP A 267 30.13 4.69 12.38
C ASP A 267 29.24 3.58 11.83
N VAL A 268 29.61 2.95 10.71
CA VAL A 268 28.88 1.79 10.18
C VAL A 268 28.83 0.66 11.22
N VAL A 269 29.96 0.34 11.87
CA VAL A 269 30.02 -0.71 12.90
C VAL A 269 29.12 -0.38 14.10
N LYS A 270 29.13 0.86 14.60
CA LYS A 270 28.21 1.30 15.66
C LYS A 270 26.75 1.09 15.28
N TYR A 271 26.37 1.47 14.06
CA TYR A 271 24.99 1.29 13.58
C TYR A 271 24.63 -0.19 13.42
N VAL A 272 25.54 -1.02 12.91
CA VAL A 272 25.32 -2.47 12.81
C VAL A 272 25.09 -3.08 14.19
N GLN A 273 25.94 -2.75 15.17
CA GLN A 273 25.80 -3.23 16.55
C GLN A 273 24.48 -2.76 17.19
N SER A 274 24.03 -1.53 16.90
CA SER A 274 22.76 -0.99 17.41
C SER A 274 21.51 -1.79 16.95
N THR A 275 21.63 -2.59 15.88
CA THR A 275 20.54 -3.47 15.41
C THR A 275 20.42 -4.77 16.22
N GLY A 276 21.36 -5.06 17.12
CA GLY A 276 21.44 -6.32 17.87
C GLY A 276 22.29 -7.40 17.19
N LEU A 277 22.90 -7.10 16.05
CA LEU A 277 23.90 -7.96 15.42
C LEU A 277 25.24 -7.90 16.17
N LYS A 278 25.94 -9.02 16.20
CA LYS A 278 27.26 -9.16 16.82
C LYS A 278 28.31 -9.23 15.72
N GLN A 279 28.97 -8.10 15.47
CA GLN A 279 30.05 -8.00 14.49
C GLN A 279 31.33 -8.63 15.08
N ILE A 280 31.86 -9.66 14.39
CA ILE A 280 33.09 -10.37 14.82
C ILE A 280 34.31 -9.83 14.07
N CYS A 281 34.17 -9.57 12.78
CA CYS A 281 35.28 -9.14 11.94
C CYS A 281 34.83 -8.18 10.84
N THR A 282 35.81 -7.47 10.29
CA THR A 282 35.70 -6.67 9.07
C THR A 282 36.50 -7.33 7.96
N VAL A 283 36.01 -7.27 6.72
CA VAL A 283 36.72 -7.81 5.55
C VAL A 283 36.77 -6.73 4.49
N CYS A 284 37.96 -6.49 3.94
CA CYS A 284 38.22 -5.53 2.87
C CYS A 284 39.17 -6.15 1.84
N ASP A 285 39.36 -5.47 0.72
CA ASP A 285 40.39 -5.80 -0.27
C ASP A 285 41.79 -5.39 0.22
N ARG A 286 42.80 -5.50 -0.66
CA ARG A 286 44.19 -5.09 -0.38
C ARG A 286 44.55 -3.72 -0.96
N SER A 287 43.60 -2.78 -0.99
CA SER A 287 43.88 -1.39 -1.34
C SER A 287 44.89 -0.76 -0.37
N THR A 288 45.70 0.19 -0.85
CA THR A 288 46.70 0.90 -0.04
C THR A 288 46.10 1.71 1.12
N VAL A 289 44.81 2.05 1.02
CA VAL A 289 44.08 2.84 2.02
C VAL A 289 43.48 1.97 3.14
N ASN A 290 43.23 0.68 2.87
CA ASN A 290 42.61 -0.26 3.79
C ASN A 290 43.60 -0.79 4.85
#